data_AF-A0A969CY48-F1
#
_entry.id   AF-A0A969CY48-F1
#
_cell.length_a   1.000
_cell.length_b   1.000
_cell.length_c   1.000
_cell.angle_alpha   90.00
_cell.angle_beta   90.00
_cell.angle_gamma   90.00
#
_symmetry.space_group_name_H-M   'P 1'
#
loop_
_entity.id
_entity.type
_entity.pdbx_description
1 polymer ?
#
loop_
_entity_poly.entity_id
_entity_poly.type
_entity_poly.pdbx_seq_one_letter_code
_entity_poly.pdbx_strand_id
1 'polypeptide(L)'
;MQIKKLLSEGADINGGAGLAPPLFYAIQNRHEKAALALIKLGADVNAASTWGTPLHAAAAADMPMAAAWMIGFGAEIDAEWNRMTPLHIAARYGNIAVARVLIDRGADTAVLTLFEEPPLHLAVLHGHAELADLLRTEGAAAPEVEEIDHLLATANPERGEMLAVPCEKCHATSRAPVSSTVCTGGPLWNIVQRPKAQDGPSFSSALKAVGGSWTYHDLNVFLAQPAWSVPGTTMRMQGIHDPQDRADLIAYLRTLSDHPAPLP
;
A
#
# COMPACT_ATOMS: atom_id res chain seq x y z
N MET A 1 21.07 32.90 9.59
CA MET A 1 21.16 34.37 9.74
C MET A 1 20.28 35.12 8.75
N GLN A 2 19.89 34.55 7.60
CA GLN A 2 19.15 35.27 6.55
C GLN A 2 17.61 35.34 6.73
N ILE A 3 16.96 34.26 7.20
CA ILE A 3 15.48 34.21 7.33
C ILE A 3 14.93 35.29 8.28
N LYS A 4 15.47 35.38 9.51
CA LYS A 4 15.03 36.40 10.50
C LYS A 4 15.19 37.84 9.97
N LYS A 5 16.25 38.10 9.20
CA LYS A 5 16.48 39.40 8.58
C LYS A 5 15.40 39.71 7.54
N LEU A 6 15.10 38.76 6.64
CA LEU A 6 14.04 38.94 5.64
C LEU A 6 12.67 39.18 6.28
N LEU A 7 12.33 38.47 7.36
CA LEU A 7 11.09 38.71 8.10
C LEU A 7 11.06 40.11 8.74
N SER A 8 12.18 40.60 9.28
CA SER A 8 12.27 41.97 9.81
C SER A 8 12.18 43.06 8.73
N GLU A 9 12.48 42.71 7.48
CA GLU A 9 12.33 43.56 6.30
C GLU A 9 10.92 43.45 5.68
N GLY A 10 10.00 42.71 6.30
CA GLY A 10 8.59 42.62 5.90
C GLY A 10 8.24 41.42 5.01
N ALA A 11 9.14 40.45 4.83
CA ALA A 11 8.79 39.20 4.16
C ALA A 11 7.73 38.42 4.94
N ASP A 12 6.71 37.91 4.25
CA ASP A 12 5.70 37.02 4.82
C ASP A 12 6.30 35.61 4.98
N ILE A 13 6.19 35.05 6.19
CA ILE A 13 6.71 33.71 6.52
C ILE A 13 5.98 32.59 5.75
N ASN A 14 4.72 32.83 5.37
CA ASN A 14 3.89 31.92 4.60
C ASN A 14 3.80 32.34 3.12
N GLY A 15 4.10 33.61 2.83
CA GLY A 15 4.04 34.19 1.50
C GLY A 15 5.23 33.78 0.64
N GLY A 16 4.99 32.86 -0.30
CA GLY A 16 5.94 32.49 -1.35
C GLY A 16 5.69 33.28 -2.65
N ALA A 17 6.73 33.51 -3.44
CA ALA A 17 6.60 34.01 -4.82
C ALA A 17 6.07 32.95 -5.82
N GLY A 18 5.54 31.82 -5.33
CA GLY A 18 5.20 30.63 -6.11
C GLY A 18 4.00 29.87 -5.53
N LEU A 19 3.84 28.61 -5.95
CA LEU A 19 2.65 27.78 -5.64
C LEU A 19 2.67 27.11 -4.26
N ALA A 20 3.69 27.37 -3.44
CA ALA A 20 3.85 26.77 -2.12
C ALA A 20 4.48 27.73 -1.10
N PRO A 21 4.24 27.55 0.20
CA PRO A 21 4.88 28.32 1.26
C PRO A 21 6.41 28.08 1.33
N PRO A 22 7.19 29.03 1.87
CA PRO A 22 8.63 28.86 2.08
C PRO A 22 9.01 27.58 2.84
N LEU A 23 8.21 27.17 3.82
CA LEU A 23 8.43 25.93 4.57
C LEU A 23 8.38 24.70 3.68
N PHE A 24 7.42 24.62 2.76
CA PHE A 24 7.29 23.52 1.80
C PHE A 24 8.56 23.38 0.95
N TYR A 25 9.05 24.48 0.37
CA TYR A 25 10.27 24.46 -0.43
C TYR A 25 11.51 24.11 0.39
N ALA A 26 11.61 24.57 1.63
CA ALA A 26 12.71 24.21 2.51
C ALA A 26 12.75 22.70 2.77
N ILE A 27 11.59 22.07 2.95
CA ILE A 27 11.48 20.61 3.14
C ILE A 27 11.75 19.85 1.84
N GLN A 28 11.10 20.24 0.74
CA GLN A 28 11.28 19.58 -0.56
C GLN A 28 12.76 19.55 -1.00
N ASN A 29 13.50 20.62 -0.72
CA ASN A 29 14.93 20.73 -1.03
C ASN A 29 15.85 20.23 0.09
N ARG A 30 15.31 19.55 1.12
CA ARG A 30 16.05 18.98 2.25
C ARG A 30 16.89 19.99 3.05
N HIS A 31 16.46 21.25 3.09
CA HIS A 31 17.12 22.33 3.83
C HIS A 31 16.70 22.31 5.31
N GLU A 32 17.14 21.29 6.06
CA GLU A 32 16.72 21.02 7.44
C GLU A 32 16.84 22.23 8.38
N LYS A 33 17.97 22.94 8.36
CA LYS A 33 18.17 24.15 9.19
C LYS A 33 17.19 25.27 8.85
N ALA A 34 16.83 25.41 7.57
CA ALA A 34 15.85 26.40 7.13
C ALA A 34 14.43 25.99 7.53
N ALA A 35 14.07 24.71 7.33
CA ALA A 35 12.78 24.17 7.76
C ALA A 35 12.58 24.35 9.27
N LEU A 36 13.57 23.96 10.09
CA LEU A 36 13.52 24.16 11.54
C LEU A 36 13.36 25.63 11.93
N ALA A 37 14.10 26.53 11.26
CA ALA A 37 14.00 27.95 11.54
C ALA A 37 12.60 28.49 11.20
N LEU A 38 12.03 28.11 10.06
CA LEU A 38 10.69 28.52 9.64
C LEU A 38 9.62 28.01 10.61
N ILE A 39 9.66 26.72 10.97
CA ILE A 39 8.73 26.13 11.96
C ILE A 39 8.80 26.88 13.29
N LYS A 40 10.02 27.10 13.82
CA LYS A 40 10.20 27.83 15.10
C LYS A 40 9.77 29.30 15.04
N LEU A 41 9.72 29.89 13.86
CA LEU A 41 9.29 31.26 13.64
C LEU A 41 7.78 31.38 13.37
N GLY A 42 7.03 30.27 13.40
CA GLY A 42 5.57 30.25 13.25
C GLY A 42 5.11 30.12 11.81
N ALA A 43 5.92 29.52 10.92
CA ALA A 43 5.42 29.11 9.62
C ALA A 43 4.25 28.12 9.80
N ASP A 44 3.20 28.27 9.00
CA ASP A 44 2.05 27.38 9.03
C ASP A 44 2.44 25.98 8.53
N VAL A 45 2.44 25.02 9.43
CA VAL A 45 2.81 23.63 9.16
C VAL A 45 1.75 22.87 8.34
N ASN A 46 0.55 23.42 8.22
CA ASN A 46 -0.57 22.87 7.47
C ASN A 46 -0.84 23.60 6.14
N ALA A 47 -0.08 24.66 5.84
CA ALA A 47 -0.29 25.45 4.63
C ALA A 47 -0.11 24.61 3.36
N ALA A 48 -1.23 24.21 2.76
CA ALA A 48 -1.25 23.36 1.58
C ALA A 48 -0.72 24.09 0.34
N SER A 49 -0.05 23.34 -0.52
CA SER A 49 0.36 23.75 -1.86
C SER A 49 -0.37 22.94 -2.92
N THR A 50 -0.12 23.24 -4.20
CA THR A 50 -0.57 22.39 -5.31
C THR A 50 -0.01 20.96 -5.25
N TRP A 51 1.03 20.71 -4.46
CA TRP A 51 1.70 19.41 -4.27
C TRP A 51 1.49 18.82 -2.86
N GLY A 52 0.54 19.35 -2.08
CA GLY A 52 0.20 18.86 -0.75
C GLY A 52 0.76 19.74 0.37
N THR A 53 0.64 19.24 1.59
CA THR A 53 1.10 19.93 2.81
C THR A 53 2.62 19.78 3.01
N PRO A 54 3.24 20.60 3.88
CA PRO A 54 4.63 20.41 4.30
C PRO A 54 4.95 18.99 4.76
N LEU A 55 3.99 18.29 5.40
CA LEU A 55 4.17 16.91 5.85
C LEU A 55 4.24 15.90 4.68
N HIS A 56 3.48 16.11 3.59
CA HIS A 56 3.65 15.35 2.35
C HIS A 56 5.04 15.55 1.73
N ALA A 57 5.54 16.79 1.73
CA ALA A 57 6.89 17.08 1.25
C ALA A 57 7.95 16.36 2.09
N ALA A 58 7.79 16.31 3.42
CA ALA A 58 8.73 15.61 4.29
C ALA A 58 8.69 14.09 4.07
N ALA A 59 7.50 13.53 3.83
CA ALA A 59 7.33 12.13 3.46
C ALA A 59 7.97 11.80 2.11
N ALA A 60 7.88 12.66 1.10
CA ALA A 60 8.54 12.45 -0.19
C ALA A 60 10.06 12.65 -0.13
N ALA A 61 10.51 13.65 0.64
CA ALA A 61 11.91 14.04 0.77
C ALA A 61 12.65 13.33 1.90
N ASP A 62 12.11 12.23 2.45
CA ASP A 62 12.71 11.45 3.54
C ASP A 62 13.33 12.30 4.67
N MET A 63 12.51 13.20 5.24
CA MET A 63 12.94 14.12 6.30
C MET A 63 12.25 13.79 7.64
N PRO A 64 12.68 12.73 8.36
CA PRO A 64 12.01 12.28 9.58
C PRO A 64 12.02 13.32 10.70
N MET A 65 13.10 14.10 10.85
CA MET A 65 13.17 15.17 11.85
C MET A 65 12.21 16.32 11.53
N ALA A 66 12.12 16.73 10.26
CA ALA A 66 11.17 17.75 9.86
C ALA A 66 9.71 17.29 10.08
N ALA A 67 9.40 16.05 9.72
CA ALA A 67 8.09 15.45 10.00
C ALA A 67 7.80 15.45 11.51
N ALA A 68 8.75 15.00 12.33
CA ALA A 68 8.59 14.95 13.79
C ALA A 68 8.38 16.34 14.41
N TRP A 69 9.09 17.37 13.92
CA TRP A 69 8.88 18.75 14.34
C TRP A 69 7.50 19.24 13.93
N MET A 70 7.12 19.12 12.66
CA MET A 70 5.82 19.61 12.18
C MET A 70 4.65 18.99 12.95
N ILE A 71 4.67 17.68 13.18
CA ILE A 71 3.65 16.99 14.01
C ILE A 71 3.64 17.57 15.42
N GLY A 72 4.82 17.78 16.04
CA GLY A 72 4.94 18.42 17.36
C GLY A 72 4.45 19.87 17.40
N PHE A 73 4.35 20.54 16.25
CA PHE A 73 3.80 21.89 16.08
C PHE A 73 2.36 21.88 15.53
N GLY A 74 1.67 20.74 15.55
CA GLY A 74 0.25 20.64 15.21
C GLY A 74 -0.05 20.41 13.72
N ALA A 75 0.89 19.81 12.98
CA ALA A 75 0.58 19.35 11.63
C ALA A 75 -0.48 18.23 11.66
N GLU A 76 -1.46 18.31 10.77
CA GLU A 76 -2.46 17.27 10.57
C GLU A 76 -1.78 16.04 9.96
N ILE A 77 -1.69 14.96 10.74
CA ILE A 77 -0.87 13.78 10.42
C ILE A 77 -1.39 13.02 9.21
N ASP A 78 -2.72 12.94 9.08
CA ASP A 78 -3.43 12.27 8.00
C ASP A 78 -4.06 13.26 7.00
N ALA A 79 -3.49 14.46 6.89
CA ALA A 79 -3.93 15.44 5.89
C ALA A 79 -3.94 14.81 4.50
N GLU A 80 -5.00 15.01 3.73
CA GLU A 80 -5.11 14.40 2.40
C GLU A 80 -4.69 15.38 1.30
N TRP A 81 -3.90 14.87 0.35
CA TRP A 81 -3.67 15.51 -0.95
C TRP A 81 -3.90 14.49 -2.06
N ASN A 82 -4.89 14.74 -2.92
CA ASN A 82 -5.38 13.77 -3.93
C ASN A 82 -5.75 12.41 -3.31
N ARG A 83 -6.39 12.43 -2.13
CA ARG A 83 -6.68 11.25 -1.27
C ARG A 83 -5.46 10.42 -0.87
N MET A 84 -4.27 10.99 -0.92
CA MET A 84 -3.08 10.36 -0.33
C MET A 84 -2.74 11.10 0.95
N THR A 85 -2.45 10.35 2.02
CA THR A 85 -1.88 10.89 3.26
C THR A 85 -0.35 10.93 3.17
N PRO A 86 0.36 11.63 4.07
CA PRO A 86 1.81 11.56 4.16
C PRO A 86 2.34 10.12 4.28
N LEU A 87 1.61 9.23 4.96
CA LEU A 87 2.02 7.83 5.09
C LEU A 87 1.96 7.07 3.76
N HIS A 88 0.96 7.35 2.91
CA HIS A 88 0.93 6.82 1.53
C HIS A 88 2.14 7.27 0.71
N ILE A 89 2.54 8.54 0.85
CA ILE A 89 3.71 9.08 0.15
C ILE A 89 4.99 8.39 0.64
N ALA A 90 5.16 8.24 1.96
CA ALA A 90 6.30 7.52 2.53
C ALA A 90 6.34 6.07 2.06
N ALA A 91 5.17 5.39 2.03
CA ALA A 91 5.03 4.03 1.54
C ALA A 91 5.39 3.89 0.06
N ARG A 92 4.93 4.78 -0.81
CA ARG A 92 5.27 4.79 -2.25
C ARG A 92 6.77 4.94 -2.50
N TYR A 93 7.44 5.80 -1.75
CA TYR A 93 8.87 6.09 -1.94
C TYR A 93 9.81 5.21 -1.09
N GLY A 94 9.29 4.40 -0.16
CA GLY A 94 10.10 3.53 0.68
C GLY A 94 10.79 4.25 1.84
N ASN A 95 10.31 5.45 2.21
CA ASN A 95 10.93 6.31 3.19
C ASN A 95 10.57 5.85 4.62
N ILE A 96 11.18 4.73 5.03
CA ILE A 96 10.85 4.03 6.28
C ILE A 96 11.06 4.88 7.53
N ALA A 97 12.06 5.77 7.53
CA ALA A 97 12.33 6.64 8.68
C ALA A 97 11.19 7.63 8.92
N VAL A 98 10.61 8.20 7.85
CA VAL A 98 9.44 9.08 7.98
C VAL A 98 8.20 8.27 8.32
N ALA A 99 8.00 7.10 7.70
CA ALA A 99 6.87 6.23 8.01
C ALA A 99 6.84 5.83 9.50
N ARG A 100 8.00 5.51 10.09
CA ARG A 100 8.14 5.26 11.53
C ARG A 100 7.65 6.44 12.35
N VAL A 101 8.10 7.65 12.04
CA VAL A 101 7.68 8.86 12.74
C VAL A 101 6.17 9.07 12.64
N LEU A 102 5.56 8.79 11.48
CA LEU A 102 4.11 8.91 11.28
C LEU A 102 3.35 7.86 12.11
N ILE A 103 3.75 6.59 12.03
CA ILE A 103 3.12 5.49 12.77
C ILE A 103 3.25 5.70 14.29
N ASP A 104 4.45 6.03 14.79
CA ASP A 104 4.71 6.32 16.21
C ASP A 104 3.88 7.50 16.74
N ARG A 105 3.41 8.37 15.85
CA ARG A 105 2.58 9.54 16.17
C ARG A 105 1.09 9.32 15.88
N GLY A 106 0.70 8.10 15.55
CA GLY A 106 -0.69 7.70 15.41
C GLY A 106 -1.31 8.01 14.04
N ALA A 107 -0.52 8.01 12.97
CA ALA A 107 -1.05 8.06 11.61
C ALA A 107 -1.94 6.84 11.33
N ASP A 108 -3.12 7.06 10.76
CA ASP A 108 -4.00 5.97 10.36
C ASP A 108 -3.42 5.22 9.15
N THR A 109 -3.12 3.93 9.34
CA THR A 109 -2.53 3.08 8.31
C THR A 109 -3.54 2.36 7.44
N ALA A 110 -4.83 2.55 7.69
CA ALA A 110 -5.94 1.99 6.93
C ALA A 110 -6.60 2.98 5.97
N VAL A 111 -6.19 4.26 5.96
CA VAL A 111 -6.71 5.26 5.01
C VAL A 111 -6.51 4.78 3.58
N LEU A 112 -7.49 5.00 2.71
CA LEU A 112 -7.49 4.50 1.33
C LEU A 112 -7.36 5.62 0.30
N THR A 113 -6.50 5.40 -0.71
CA THR A 113 -6.38 6.31 -1.86
C THR A 113 -7.65 6.39 -2.73
N LEU A 114 -7.62 7.23 -3.77
CA LEU A 114 -8.60 7.24 -4.86
C LEU A 114 -8.81 5.85 -5.51
N PHE A 115 -7.80 4.99 -5.45
CA PHE A 115 -7.82 3.64 -6.00
C PHE A 115 -8.06 2.56 -4.93
N GLU A 116 -8.53 2.95 -3.73
CA GLU A 116 -8.77 2.03 -2.61
C GLU A 116 -7.50 1.32 -2.10
N GLU A 117 -6.34 1.95 -2.29
CA GLU A 117 -5.06 1.39 -1.87
C GLU A 117 -4.69 1.91 -0.47
N PRO A 118 -4.46 1.06 0.54
CA PRO A 118 -3.85 1.50 1.80
C PRO A 118 -2.35 1.75 1.63
N PRO A 119 -1.66 2.43 2.58
CA PRO A 119 -0.21 2.61 2.55
C PRO A 119 0.55 1.31 2.37
N LEU A 120 0.14 0.21 3.02
CA LEU A 120 0.79 -1.10 2.88
C LEU A 120 0.81 -1.57 1.42
N HIS A 121 -0.27 -1.34 0.67
CA HIS A 121 -0.35 -1.73 -0.74
C HIS A 121 0.70 -1.01 -1.56
N LEU A 122 0.88 0.29 -1.36
CA LEU A 122 1.91 1.08 -2.05
C LEU A 122 3.33 0.62 -1.72
N ALA A 123 3.61 0.29 -0.45
CA ALA A 123 4.92 -0.25 -0.06
C ALA A 123 5.23 -1.55 -0.79
N VAL A 124 4.28 -2.48 -0.87
CA VAL A 124 4.44 -3.75 -1.60
C VAL A 124 4.54 -3.54 -3.11
N LEU A 125 3.65 -2.73 -3.69
CA LEU A 125 3.62 -2.42 -5.12
C LEU A 125 4.96 -1.88 -5.64
N HIS A 126 5.62 -1.05 -4.84
CA HIS A 126 6.91 -0.44 -5.15
C HIS A 126 8.13 -1.21 -4.62
N GLY A 127 7.93 -2.37 -3.98
CA GLY A 127 9.01 -3.29 -3.58
C GLY A 127 9.72 -2.92 -2.27
N HIS A 128 9.11 -2.11 -1.42
CA HIS A 128 9.69 -1.64 -0.14
C HIS A 128 9.40 -2.62 1.01
N ALA A 129 10.05 -3.79 0.95
CA ALA A 129 9.77 -4.91 1.85
C ALA A 129 9.86 -4.55 3.35
N GLU A 130 10.90 -3.84 3.77
CA GLU A 130 11.09 -3.47 5.18
C GLU A 130 9.98 -2.54 5.70
N LEU A 131 9.51 -1.62 4.85
CA LEU A 131 8.41 -0.72 5.18
C LEU A 131 7.05 -1.43 5.15
N ALA A 132 6.86 -2.38 4.23
CA ALA A 132 5.67 -3.22 4.23
C ALA A 132 5.59 -4.06 5.52
N ASP A 133 6.72 -4.60 5.98
CA ASP A 133 6.79 -5.32 7.25
C ASP A 133 6.42 -4.41 8.43
N LEU A 134 6.96 -3.19 8.47
CA LEU A 134 6.62 -2.18 9.48
C LEU A 134 5.12 -1.86 9.51
N LEU A 135 4.52 -1.54 8.36
CA LEU A 135 3.11 -1.17 8.25
C LEU A 135 2.18 -2.30 8.72
N ARG A 136 2.57 -3.56 8.50
CA ARG A 136 1.82 -4.72 8.99
C ARG A 136 1.95 -4.92 10.50
N THR A 137 3.14 -4.75 11.07
CA THR A 137 3.38 -5.08 12.49
C THR A 137 2.95 -3.97 13.44
N GLU A 138 3.07 -2.72 13.01
CA GLU A 138 2.85 -1.55 13.86
C GLU A 138 1.73 -0.65 13.35
N GLY A 139 1.29 -0.82 12.10
CA GLY A 139 0.30 0.06 11.50
C GLY A 139 -1.16 -0.32 11.78
N ALA A 140 -1.53 -1.60 11.79
CA ALA A 140 -2.91 -2.02 12.03
C ALA A 140 -2.99 -3.50 12.44
N ALA A 141 -4.12 -3.88 13.03
CA ALA A 141 -4.52 -5.28 13.06
C ALA A 141 -4.82 -5.75 11.62
N ALA A 142 -4.63 -7.04 11.37
CA ALA A 142 -5.11 -7.65 10.13
C ALA A 142 -6.59 -7.31 9.95
N PRO A 143 -7.01 -6.73 8.81
CA PRO A 143 -8.41 -6.55 8.55
C PRO A 143 -9.10 -7.92 8.63
N GLU A 144 -10.25 -7.94 9.30
CA GLU A 144 -11.04 -9.16 9.39
C GLU A 144 -11.50 -9.57 7.99
N VAL A 145 -11.16 -10.79 7.57
CA VAL A 145 -11.61 -11.35 6.30
C VAL A 145 -12.81 -12.24 6.58
N GLU A 146 -13.94 -11.90 5.98
CA GLU A 146 -15.15 -12.72 6.07
C GLU A 146 -14.93 -14.12 5.47
N GLU A 147 -15.34 -15.15 6.21
CA GLU A 147 -15.34 -16.54 5.74
C GLU A 147 -16.45 -16.77 4.71
N ILE A 148 -16.08 -17.43 3.62
CA ILE A 148 -16.97 -17.58 2.45
C ILE A 148 -17.49 -19.00 2.24
N ASP A 149 -17.24 -19.93 3.17
CA ASP A 149 -17.65 -21.33 3.05
C ASP A 149 -19.15 -21.46 2.71
N HIS A 150 -19.97 -20.65 3.38
CA HIS A 150 -21.42 -20.60 3.18
C HIS A 150 -21.85 -20.07 1.80
N LEU A 151 -20.97 -19.33 1.09
CA LEU A 151 -21.23 -18.76 -0.23
C LEU A 151 -20.77 -19.70 -1.36
N LEU A 152 -19.76 -20.54 -1.12
CA LEU A 152 -19.15 -21.39 -2.15
C LEU A 152 -20.14 -22.36 -2.81
N ALA A 153 -21.15 -22.82 -2.08
CA ALA A 153 -22.16 -23.75 -2.59
C ALA A 153 -23.13 -23.10 -3.60
N THR A 154 -23.33 -21.78 -3.52
CA THR A 154 -24.26 -21.01 -4.37
C THR A 154 -23.56 -20.00 -5.28
N ALA A 155 -22.23 -19.98 -5.26
CA ALA A 155 -21.41 -19.08 -6.04
C ALA A 155 -21.59 -19.28 -7.55
N ASN A 156 -21.46 -18.19 -8.30
CA ASN A 156 -21.66 -18.14 -9.73
C ASN A 156 -20.30 -18.21 -10.48
N PRO A 157 -19.96 -19.34 -11.11
CA PRO A 157 -18.69 -19.48 -11.82
C PRO A 157 -18.61 -18.63 -13.10
N GLU A 158 -19.72 -18.25 -13.73
CA GLU A 158 -19.69 -17.35 -14.90
C GLU A 158 -19.29 -15.93 -14.48
N ARG A 159 -19.79 -15.47 -13.33
CA ARG A 159 -19.35 -14.20 -12.74
C ARG A 159 -17.89 -14.28 -12.30
N GLY A 160 -17.48 -15.41 -11.73
CA GLY A 160 -16.10 -15.68 -11.37
C GLY A 160 -15.12 -15.62 -12.55
N GLU A 161 -15.53 -16.12 -13.72
CA GLU A 161 -14.74 -16.04 -14.95
C GLU A 161 -14.47 -14.58 -15.36
N MET A 162 -15.50 -13.73 -15.28
CA MET A 162 -15.35 -12.29 -15.56
C MET A 162 -14.38 -11.61 -14.57
N LEU A 163 -14.42 -12.02 -13.30
CA LEU A 163 -13.53 -11.51 -12.26
C LEU A 163 -12.08 -12.02 -12.42
N ALA A 164 -11.85 -13.12 -13.15
CA ALA A 164 -10.52 -13.66 -13.41
C ALA A 164 -9.75 -12.89 -14.50
N VAL A 165 -10.42 -12.12 -15.35
CA VAL A 165 -9.80 -11.39 -16.48
C VAL A 165 -8.56 -10.56 -16.09
N PRO A 166 -8.55 -9.80 -14.97
CA PRO A 166 -7.35 -9.10 -14.53
C PRO A 166 -6.20 -10.03 -14.14
N CYS A 167 -6.51 -11.22 -13.59
CA CYS A 167 -5.53 -12.22 -13.17
C CYS A 167 -4.82 -12.86 -14.38
N GLU A 168 -5.50 -12.98 -15.52
CA GLU A 168 -4.97 -13.62 -16.73
C GLU A 168 -3.77 -12.87 -17.36
N LYS A 169 -3.56 -11.60 -16.99
CA LYS A 169 -2.35 -10.85 -17.36
C LYS A 169 -1.07 -11.45 -16.76
N CYS A 170 -1.21 -12.11 -15.60
CA CYS A 170 -0.12 -12.64 -14.79
C CYS A 170 -0.16 -14.17 -14.67
N HIS A 171 -1.33 -14.78 -14.78
CA HIS A 171 -1.58 -16.18 -14.51
C HIS A 171 -2.25 -16.90 -15.68
N ALA A 172 -1.95 -18.18 -15.87
CA ALA A 172 -2.70 -19.02 -16.80
C ALA A 172 -3.88 -19.69 -16.12
N THR A 173 -5.06 -19.65 -16.72
CA THR A 173 -6.21 -20.50 -16.33
C THR A 173 -6.08 -21.92 -16.89
N SER A 174 -5.13 -22.15 -17.81
CA SER A 174 -4.81 -23.48 -18.37
C SER A 174 -3.69 -24.20 -17.62
N ARG A 175 -3.49 -25.49 -17.92
CA ARG A 175 -2.36 -26.29 -17.41
C ARG A 175 -1.00 -25.76 -17.85
N ALA A 176 -0.93 -25.13 -19.03
CA ALA A 176 0.31 -24.55 -19.54
C ALA A 176 0.48 -23.12 -18.99
N PRO A 177 1.69 -22.72 -18.58
CA PRO A 177 1.94 -21.34 -18.14
C PRO A 177 1.70 -20.36 -19.30
N VAL A 178 1.28 -19.13 -18.97
CA VAL A 178 1.22 -18.06 -19.97
C VAL A 178 2.65 -17.69 -20.36
N SER A 179 2.88 -17.47 -21.65
CA SER A 179 4.04 -16.73 -22.12
C SER A 179 3.84 -15.23 -21.86
N SER A 180 3.73 -14.82 -20.60
CA SER A 180 3.69 -13.39 -20.23
C SER A 180 5.10 -12.92 -19.86
N THR A 181 5.57 -11.87 -20.53
CA THR A 181 6.87 -11.22 -20.28
C THR A 181 6.79 -10.15 -19.18
N VAL A 182 5.61 -9.88 -18.63
CA VAL A 182 5.34 -8.73 -17.74
C VAL A 182 5.28 -9.13 -16.27
N CYS A 183 4.66 -10.27 -15.95
CA CYS A 183 4.56 -10.80 -14.60
C CYS A 183 4.45 -12.33 -14.70
N THR A 184 5.29 -13.05 -13.98
CA THR A 184 5.32 -14.51 -13.98
C THR A 184 4.59 -15.03 -12.75
N GLY A 185 3.28 -15.19 -12.81
CA GLY A 185 2.52 -15.96 -11.83
C GLY A 185 2.45 -17.44 -12.24
N GLY A 186 2.38 -18.35 -11.26
CA GLY A 186 2.05 -19.75 -11.56
C GLY A 186 0.64 -19.90 -12.16
N PRO A 187 0.32 -21.02 -12.84
CA PRO A 187 -1.04 -21.27 -13.36
C PRO A 187 -2.07 -21.28 -12.23
N LEU A 188 -3.35 -21.03 -12.48
CA LEU A 188 -4.45 -21.14 -11.49
C LEU A 188 -5.21 -22.48 -11.61
N TRP A 189 -4.89 -23.29 -12.62
CA TRP A 189 -5.40 -24.65 -12.75
C TRP A 189 -5.08 -25.50 -11.50
N ASN A 190 -6.08 -26.21 -10.99
CA ASN A 190 -6.03 -26.97 -9.72
C ASN A 190 -5.46 -26.15 -8.54
N ILE A 191 -5.80 -24.86 -8.41
CA ILE A 191 -5.15 -24.02 -7.39
C ILE A 191 -5.37 -24.54 -5.96
N VAL A 192 -6.61 -24.94 -5.61
CA VAL A 192 -6.94 -25.52 -4.30
C VAL A 192 -6.28 -26.90 -4.19
N GLN A 193 -5.68 -27.20 -3.03
CA GLN A 193 -4.83 -28.34 -2.68
C GLN A 193 -3.41 -28.34 -3.29
N ARG A 194 -3.11 -27.45 -4.24
CA ARG A 194 -1.77 -27.33 -4.80
C ARG A 194 -0.83 -26.57 -3.87
N PRO A 195 0.48 -26.85 -3.88
CA PRO A 195 1.47 -26.04 -3.17
C PRO A 195 1.31 -24.54 -3.45
N LYS A 196 1.43 -23.72 -2.41
CA LYS A 196 1.29 -22.25 -2.50
C LYS A 196 2.31 -21.62 -3.44
N ALA A 197 3.52 -22.17 -3.43
CA ALA A 197 4.58 -21.86 -4.38
C ALA A 197 5.32 -23.14 -4.79
N GLN A 198 5.96 -23.09 -5.96
CA GLN A 198 6.86 -24.12 -6.46
C GLN A 198 8.24 -23.50 -6.74
N ASP A 199 9.24 -24.36 -6.93
CA ASP A 199 10.56 -23.90 -7.35
C ASP A 199 10.51 -23.25 -8.73
N GLY A 200 11.17 -22.10 -8.88
CA GLY A 200 11.18 -21.32 -10.12
C GLY A 200 11.01 -19.81 -9.90
N PRO A 201 11.16 -19.00 -10.95
CA PRO A 201 11.12 -17.54 -10.84
C PRO A 201 9.69 -16.97 -10.69
N SER A 202 8.66 -17.79 -10.90
CA SER A 202 7.26 -17.35 -10.93
C SER A 202 6.59 -17.12 -9.56
N PHE A 203 7.35 -17.25 -8.47
CA PHE A 203 6.84 -17.06 -7.13
C PHE A 203 7.82 -16.21 -6.32
N SER A 204 7.28 -15.26 -5.57
CA SER A 204 8.07 -14.43 -4.65
C SER A 204 8.76 -15.31 -3.59
N SER A 205 9.92 -14.86 -3.11
CA SER A 205 10.60 -15.52 -1.99
C SER A 205 9.71 -15.61 -0.75
N ALA A 206 8.85 -14.61 -0.55
CA ALA A 206 7.84 -14.59 0.50
C ALA A 206 6.84 -15.74 0.40
N LEU A 207 6.23 -15.93 -0.79
CA LEU A 207 5.22 -16.98 -0.97
C LEU A 207 5.84 -18.39 -0.88
N LYS A 208 7.10 -18.54 -1.28
CA LYS A 208 7.88 -19.76 -1.06
C LYS A 208 8.13 -20.04 0.42
N ALA A 209 8.43 -19.01 1.21
CA ALA A 209 8.70 -19.15 2.63
C ALA A 209 7.46 -19.56 3.44
N VAL A 210 6.25 -19.17 3.04
CA VAL A 210 4.99 -19.59 3.68
C VAL A 210 4.79 -21.11 3.55
N GLY A 211 5.07 -21.68 2.39
CA GLY A 211 4.95 -23.11 2.13
C GLY A 211 3.50 -23.64 2.23
N GLY A 212 3.36 -24.97 2.30
CA GLY A 212 2.07 -25.65 2.36
C GLY A 212 1.27 -25.60 1.05
N SER A 213 0.02 -26.06 1.12
CA SER A 213 -0.93 -26.06 -0.01
C SER A 213 -2.01 -25.00 0.18
N TRP A 214 -2.62 -24.55 -0.91
CA TRP A 214 -3.80 -23.71 -0.86
C TRP A 214 -5.01 -24.48 -0.33
N THR A 215 -5.70 -23.92 0.65
CA THR A 215 -7.05 -24.35 1.07
C THR A 215 -8.08 -23.32 0.59
N TYR A 216 -9.38 -23.62 0.72
CA TYR A 216 -10.43 -22.63 0.45
C TYR A 216 -10.26 -21.39 1.33
N HIS A 217 -10.03 -21.60 2.62
CA HIS A 217 -9.72 -20.55 3.58
C HIS A 217 -8.49 -19.73 3.20
N ASP A 218 -7.34 -20.38 2.97
CA ASP A 218 -6.09 -19.65 2.65
C ASP A 218 -6.23 -18.82 1.36
N LEU A 219 -6.94 -19.36 0.36
CA LEU A 219 -7.17 -18.66 -0.91
C LEU A 219 -8.15 -17.50 -0.73
N ASN A 220 -9.20 -17.65 0.09
CA ASN A 220 -10.11 -16.57 0.47
C ASN A 220 -9.33 -15.40 1.11
N VAL A 221 -8.56 -15.70 2.16
CA VAL A 221 -7.75 -14.73 2.90
C VAL A 221 -6.76 -14.03 1.98
N PHE A 222 -6.03 -14.79 1.16
CA PHE A 222 -5.05 -14.22 0.24
C PHE A 222 -5.69 -13.35 -0.85
N LEU A 223 -6.80 -13.79 -1.45
CA LEU A 223 -7.52 -12.99 -2.46
C LEU A 223 -8.14 -11.74 -1.86
N ALA A 224 -8.58 -11.76 -0.60
CA ALA A 224 -9.10 -10.58 0.06
C ALA A 224 -8.02 -9.51 0.19
N GLN A 225 -6.80 -9.89 0.60
CA GLN A 225 -5.70 -8.95 0.90
C GLN A 225 -4.32 -9.60 0.72
N PRO A 226 -3.77 -9.65 -0.50
CA PRO A 226 -2.52 -10.38 -0.77
C PRO A 226 -1.31 -9.84 0.00
N ALA A 227 -1.17 -8.51 0.04
CA ALA A 227 -0.06 -7.82 0.70
C ALA A 227 -0.02 -8.07 2.22
N TRP A 228 -1.21 -8.19 2.83
CA TRP A 228 -1.34 -8.49 4.26
C TRP A 228 -1.08 -9.98 4.55
N SER A 229 -1.68 -10.85 3.73
CA SER A 229 -1.65 -12.30 3.91
C SER A 229 -0.27 -12.92 3.68
N VAL A 230 0.46 -12.46 2.66
CA VAL A 230 1.82 -12.95 2.34
C VAL A 230 2.76 -11.77 2.10
N PRO A 231 3.45 -11.30 3.14
CA PRO A 231 4.26 -10.08 3.06
C PRO A 231 5.52 -10.29 2.23
N GLY A 232 5.79 -9.36 1.31
CA GLY A 232 6.78 -9.53 0.24
C GLY A 232 6.28 -10.34 -0.95
N THR A 233 4.97 -10.61 -1.04
CA THR A 233 4.36 -11.10 -2.27
C THR A 233 4.58 -10.11 -3.41
N THR A 234 4.83 -10.62 -4.61
CA THR A 234 4.92 -9.82 -5.84
C THR A 234 3.55 -9.59 -6.47
N MET A 235 2.47 -10.06 -5.83
CA MET A 235 1.10 -9.84 -6.28
C MET A 235 0.72 -8.37 -6.13
N ARG A 236 0.47 -7.72 -7.27
CA ARG A 236 0.25 -6.26 -7.36
C ARG A 236 -1.21 -5.84 -7.22
N MET A 237 -2.14 -6.77 -7.05
CA MET A 237 -3.54 -6.41 -6.84
C MET A 237 -3.83 -6.11 -5.37
N GLN A 238 -4.73 -5.16 -5.13
CA GLN A 238 -5.17 -4.76 -3.80
C GLN A 238 -5.89 -5.87 -3.03
N GLY A 239 -6.54 -6.76 -3.77
CA GLY A 239 -7.41 -7.81 -3.26
C GLY A 239 -8.83 -7.66 -3.81
N ILE A 240 -9.69 -8.63 -3.51
CA ILE A 240 -11.11 -8.65 -3.88
C ILE A 240 -11.88 -8.55 -2.57
N HIS A 241 -12.43 -7.38 -2.28
CA HIS A 241 -12.98 -7.09 -0.96
C HIS A 241 -14.43 -7.60 -0.76
N ASP A 242 -15.20 -7.73 -1.84
CA ASP A 242 -16.54 -8.32 -1.80
C ASP A 242 -16.44 -9.85 -1.59
N PRO A 243 -17.04 -10.39 -0.51
CA PRO A 243 -17.01 -11.83 -0.21
C PRO A 243 -17.66 -12.70 -1.30
N GLN A 244 -18.72 -12.21 -1.94
CA GLN A 244 -19.40 -12.94 -3.01
C GLN A 244 -18.53 -12.98 -4.27
N ASP A 245 -17.86 -11.89 -4.63
CA ASP A 245 -16.89 -11.87 -5.74
C ASP A 245 -15.74 -12.85 -5.50
N ARG A 246 -15.23 -12.95 -4.26
CA ARG A 246 -14.23 -13.98 -3.91
C ARG A 246 -14.79 -15.39 -4.08
N ALA A 247 -16.00 -15.64 -3.60
CA ALA A 247 -16.65 -16.94 -3.72
C ALA A 247 -16.90 -17.32 -5.19
N ASP A 248 -17.41 -16.40 -5.99
CA ASP A 248 -17.64 -16.55 -7.43
C ASP A 248 -16.33 -16.86 -8.18
N LEU A 249 -15.27 -16.09 -7.91
CA LEU A 249 -13.95 -16.35 -8.49
C LEU A 249 -13.42 -17.72 -8.09
N ILE A 250 -13.50 -18.11 -6.82
CA ILE A 250 -13.05 -19.43 -6.35
C ILE A 250 -13.89 -20.55 -6.99
N ALA A 251 -15.19 -20.35 -7.18
CA ALA A 251 -16.07 -21.29 -7.88
C ALA A 251 -15.68 -21.43 -9.37
N TYR A 252 -15.30 -20.35 -10.04
CA TYR A 252 -14.71 -20.43 -11.39
C TYR A 252 -13.39 -21.20 -11.40
N LEU A 253 -12.45 -20.87 -10.52
CA LEU A 253 -11.17 -21.58 -10.45
C LEU A 253 -11.33 -23.08 -10.15
N ARG A 254 -12.42 -23.46 -9.48
CA ARG A 254 -12.83 -24.84 -9.26
C ARG A 254 -13.23 -25.55 -10.57
N THR A 255 -13.90 -24.87 -11.51
CA THR A 255 -14.28 -25.48 -12.80
C THR A 255 -13.07 -25.77 -13.68
N LEU A 256 -11.96 -25.07 -13.46
CA LEU A 256 -10.69 -25.34 -14.13
C LEU A 256 -10.07 -26.66 -13.69
N SER A 257 -10.52 -27.28 -12.59
CA SER A 257 -9.88 -28.46 -12.01
C SER A 257 -10.47 -29.79 -12.48
N ASP A 258 -9.61 -30.75 -12.82
CA ASP A 258 -10.04 -32.12 -13.17
C ASP A 258 -10.59 -32.88 -11.95
N HIS A 259 -10.06 -32.57 -10.76
CA HIS A 259 -10.35 -33.26 -9.52
C HIS A 259 -10.59 -32.22 -8.41
N PRO A 260 -11.72 -31.51 -8.49
CA PRO A 260 -11.91 -30.31 -7.72
C PRO A 260 -12.21 -30.68 -6.24
N ALA A 261 -11.38 -30.19 -5.30
CA ALA A 261 -11.43 -30.48 -3.86
C ALA A 261 -12.86 -30.37 -3.26
N PRO A 262 -13.37 -31.28 -2.42
CA PRO A 262 -14.74 -31.14 -1.89
C PRO A 262 -14.98 -29.74 -1.27
N LEU A 263 -16.15 -29.15 -1.54
CA LEU A 263 -16.52 -27.89 -0.88
C LEU A 263 -16.57 -28.11 0.65
N PRO A 264 -16.16 -27.12 1.45
CA PRO A 264 -16.19 -27.19 2.91
C PRO A 264 -17.61 -27.23 3.47
#